data_AF-A0ABD6A5B0-F1
#
_entry.id   AF-A0ABD6A5B0-F1
#
_cell.length_a   1.000
_cell.length_b   1.000
_cell.length_c   1.000
_cell.angle_alpha   90.00
_cell.angle_beta   90.00
_cell.angle_gamma   90.00
#
_symmetry.space_group_name_H-M   'P 1'
#
loop_
_entity.id
_entity.type
_entity.pdbx_description
1 polymer ?
#
loop_
_entity_poly.entity_id
_entity_poly.type
_entity_poly.pdbx_seq_one_letter_code
_entity_poly.pdbx_strand_id
1 'polypeptide(L)'
;MSEQAPERGSVRVVGTAHVSADSVEEVERAVEEERPDVVAVELDEGRYRQLRGDGPDDLDAGDLLRGNTVFQFLAYWMLSYVQARLGEEFDISPGADMLAGIDAAERLGLGVALVDRDIQVTIQRFWARLSAFEKLKLVGGLALNITDARKLGVATGLFLGALVAIVAESIAGPFLVPAVGPGLLIALADAAVVALGLGAALGAVLAVVFGVVDAEPEEVEEFDMSDLTDTDVVSAMMEEFRRFSPGGAEALIDERDAFIAHRLVSLREQGHDVVAVVGAGHREGIERYLARPETLPPMDSLVGTQSGRRFSLAKVFGYLFTLGFLVFFVLLAMAGVQDSFLLELFAAWFLVNGAFTFALAKLAGAHWTSALVGGAVAWLTSINPLLAPGWFAGYVELRYTQVNVTDIATLNEILKDEESPLRDLLARMREVPLFRLILVVAMANVGSFIGSVLFLWVLVPILFSGQGFDSAGEIVALLLDGVRNSVDLVLRGVL
;
A
#
# COMPACT_ATOMS: atom_id res chain seq x y z
N MET A 1 -27.63 -52.28 -23.96
CA MET A 1 -26.25 -51.88 -23.70
C MET A 1 -26.33 -50.81 -22.63
N SER A 2 -25.84 -51.10 -21.42
CA SER A 2 -25.77 -50.11 -20.35
C SER A 2 -24.67 -49.13 -20.73
N GLU A 3 -25.00 -47.87 -21.02
CA GLU A 3 -24.01 -46.79 -21.01
C GLU A 3 -23.48 -46.72 -19.58
N GLN A 4 -22.27 -47.24 -19.36
CA GLN A 4 -21.52 -46.98 -18.15
C GLN A 4 -21.25 -45.48 -18.14
N ALA A 5 -21.71 -44.79 -17.10
CA ALA A 5 -21.31 -43.40 -16.86
C ALA A 5 -19.76 -43.35 -16.91
N PRO A 6 -19.16 -42.30 -17.50
CA PRO A 6 -17.71 -42.18 -17.50
C PRO A 6 -17.21 -42.33 -16.06
N GLU A 7 -16.22 -43.19 -15.84
CA GLU A 7 -15.58 -43.32 -14.54
C GLU A 7 -15.12 -41.92 -14.13
N ARG A 8 -15.76 -41.38 -13.08
CA ARG A 8 -15.34 -40.11 -12.51
C ARG A 8 -13.99 -40.38 -11.88
N GLY A 9 -12.99 -39.58 -12.24
CA GLY A 9 -11.68 -39.65 -11.60
C GLY A 9 -11.79 -39.42 -10.09
N SER A 10 -10.70 -39.62 -9.38
CA SER A 10 -10.61 -39.42 -7.94
C SER A 10 -9.65 -38.29 -7.57
N VAL A 11 -9.83 -37.71 -6.38
CA VAL A 11 -8.89 -36.72 -5.82
C VAL A 11 -8.56 -37.16 -4.39
N ARG A 12 -7.30 -37.47 -4.13
CA ARG A 12 -6.77 -37.62 -2.77
C ARG A 12 -6.03 -36.36 -2.39
N VAL A 13 -6.38 -35.78 -1.24
CA VAL A 13 -5.69 -34.61 -0.69
C VAL A 13 -4.65 -35.07 0.31
N VAL A 14 -3.40 -34.65 0.10
CA VAL A 14 -2.27 -34.85 1.02
C VAL A 14 -1.96 -33.50 1.62
N GLY A 15 -2.24 -33.35 2.92
CA GLY A 15 -1.96 -32.13 3.67
C GLY A 15 -0.51 -32.13 4.14
N THR A 16 0.24 -31.07 3.86
CA THR A 16 1.65 -30.97 4.22
C THR A 16 1.90 -29.84 5.21
N ALA A 17 2.83 -30.06 6.15
CA ALA A 17 3.44 -28.99 6.92
C ALA A 17 4.65 -28.50 6.14
N HIS A 18 4.56 -27.31 5.53
CA HIS A 18 5.50 -26.73 4.54
C HIS A 18 6.96 -26.52 4.98
N VAL A 19 7.37 -27.14 6.08
CA VAL A 19 8.67 -27.02 6.75
C VAL A 19 9.09 -28.32 7.43
N SER A 20 8.48 -29.48 7.13
CA SER A 20 8.83 -30.76 7.76
C SER A 20 9.37 -31.77 6.75
N ALA A 21 10.50 -32.42 7.11
CA ALA A 21 11.06 -33.52 6.32
C ALA A 21 10.10 -34.73 6.24
N ASP A 22 9.28 -34.92 7.27
CA ASP A 22 8.29 -36.00 7.30
C ASP A 22 7.18 -35.78 6.26
N SER A 23 6.81 -34.52 6.00
CA SER A 23 5.84 -34.16 4.96
C SER A 23 6.36 -34.46 3.55
N VAL A 24 7.66 -34.29 3.31
CA VAL A 24 8.30 -34.64 2.02
C VAL A 24 8.17 -36.14 1.77
N GLU A 25 8.53 -36.97 2.76
CA GLU A 25 8.46 -38.42 2.63
C GLU A 25 7.01 -38.91 2.46
N GLU A 26 6.06 -38.31 3.17
CA GLU A 26 4.63 -38.63 3.03
C GLU A 26 4.11 -38.34 1.62
N VAL A 27 4.51 -37.21 1.03
CA VAL A 27 4.14 -36.84 -0.34
C VAL A 27 4.71 -37.82 -1.35
N GLU A 28 6.02 -38.12 -1.28
CA GLU A 28 6.64 -39.07 -2.21
C GLU A 28 5.96 -40.44 -2.12
N ARG A 29 5.72 -40.93 -0.90
CA ARG A 29 5.07 -42.22 -0.65
C ARG A 29 3.65 -42.24 -1.22
N ALA A 30 2.86 -41.19 -1.00
CA ALA A 30 1.50 -41.09 -1.53
C ALA A 30 1.48 -41.13 -3.07
N VAL A 31 2.38 -40.42 -3.73
CA VAL A 31 2.49 -40.41 -5.19
C VAL A 31 2.94 -41.78 -5.73
N GLU A 32 3.90 -42.43 -5.07
CA GLU A 32 4.44 -43.73 -5.50
C GLU A 32 3.45 -44.89 -5.30
N GLU A 33 2.67 -44.86 -4.21
CA GLU A 33 1.66 -45.87 -3.89
C GLU A 33 0.42 -45.74 -4.78
N GLU A 34 -0.09 -44.52 -5.00
CA GLU A 34 -1.32 -44.31 -5.76
C GLU A 34 -1.10 -44.30 -7.27
N ARG A 35 0.06 -43.81 -7.73
CA ARG A 35 0.36 -43.61 -9.16
C ARG A 35 -0.78 -42.90 -9.91
N PRO A 36 -1.14 -41.68 -9.50
CA PRO A 36 -2.22 -40.91 -10.13
C PRO A 36 -1.89 -40.55 -11.59
N ASP A 37 -2.89 -40.14 -12.37
CA ASP A 37 -2.65 -39.54 -13.69
C ASP A 37 -1.95 -38.18 -13.57
N VAL A 38 -2.30 -37.42 -12.52
CA VAL A 38 -1.83 -36.04 -12.30
C VAL A 38 -1.48 -35.83 -10.83
N VAL A 39 -0.33 -35.23 -10.56
CA VAL A 39 0.00 -34.64 -9.26
C VAL A 39 -0.32 -33.15 -9.31
N ALA A 40 -1.29 -32.74 -8.50
CA ALA A 40 -1.67 -31.34 -8.35
C ALA A 40 -0.94 -30.74 -7.15
N VAL A 41 -0.32 -29.57 -7.30
CA VAL A 41 0.42 -28.90 -6.22
C VAL A 41 -0.12 -27.48 -5.99
N GLU A 42 -0.24 -27.09 -4.73
CA GLU A 42 -0.60 -25.73 -4.31
C GLU A 42 0.59 -24.77 -4.51
N LEU A 43 0.94 -24.57 -5.78
CA LEU A 43 1.90 -23.58 -6.24
C LEU A 43 1.33 -22.82 -7.44
N ASP A 44 1.65 -21.53 -7.51
CA ASP A 44 1.45 -20.73 -8.70
C ASP A 44 2.69 -20.77 -9.61
N GLU A 45 2.53 -20.35 -10.87
CA GLU A 45 3.59 -20.41 -11.88
C GLU A 45 4.81 -19.52 -11.56
N GLY A 46 4.60 -18.40 -10.86
CA GLY A 46 5.69 -17.54 -10.40
C GLY A 46 6.51 -18.20 -9.30
N ARG A 47 5.86 -18.77 -8.29
CA ARG A 47 6.52 -19.51 -7.21
C ARG A 47 7.22 -20.77 -7.71
N TYR A 48 6.60 -21.50 -8.63
CA TYR A 48 7.21 -22.68 -9.25
C TYR A 48 8.55 -22.35 -9.93
N ARG A 49 8.57 -21.30 -10.77
CA ARG A 49 9.81 -20.83 -11.43
C ARG A 49 10.88 -20.42 -10.42
N GLN A 50 10.49 -19.67 -9.39
CA GLN A 50 11.41 -19.26 -8.33
C GLN A 50 12.05 -20.45 -7.62
N LEU A 51 11.26 -21.48 -7.30
CA LEU A 51 11.72 -22.71 -6.67
C LEU A 51 12.64 -23.56 -7.58
N ARG A 52 12.46 -23.48 -8.90
CA ARG A 52 13.36 -24.09 -9.90
C ARG A 52 14.66 -23.29 -10.12
N GLY A 53 14.82 -22.13 -9.49
CA GLY A 53 15.99 -21.28 -9.61
C GLY A 53 15.97 -20.32 -10.81
N ASP A 54 14.83 -20.20 -11.49
CA ASP A 54 14.62 -19.16 -12.48
C ASP A 54 14.40 -17.84 -11.72
N GLY A 55 15.30 -16.87 -11.93
CA GLY A 55 15.24 -15.56 -11.26
C GLY A 55 13.91 -14.84 -11.52
N PRO A 56 13.42 -14.00 -10.58
CA PRO A 56 12.16 -13.30 -10.76
C PRO A 56 12.18 -12.42 -12.01
N ASP A 57 11.07 -12.39 -12.76
CA ASP A 57 10.91 -11.53 -13.93
C ASP A 57 11.13 -10.05 -13.55
N ASP A 58 11.77 -9.30 -14.44
CA ASP A 58 11.89 -7.84 -14.34
C ASP A 58 10.48 -7.22 -14.20
N LEU A 59 10.27 -6.41 -13.15
CA LEU A 59 9.02 -5.65 -13.02
C LEU A 59 8.94 -4.66 -14.19
N ASP A 60 7.86 -4.71 -14.97
CA ASP A 60 7.66 -3.72 -16.02
C ASP A 60 7.45 -2.34 -15.37
N ALA A 61 8.41 -1.44 -15.63
CA ALA A 61 8.50 -0.11 -15.00
C ALA A 61 7.23 0.75 -15.19
N GLY A 62 6.40 0.42 -16.19
CA GLY A 62 5.11 1.07 -16.43
C GLY A 62 3.99 0.69 -15.45
N ASP A 63 4.05 -0.48 -14.83
CA ASP A 63 3.06 -0.94 -13.85
C ASP A 63 3.35 -0.39 -12.43
N LEU A 64 4.56 0.13 -12.21
CA LEU A 64 4.97 0.81 -10.98
C LEU A 64 4.35 2.22 -10.79
N LEU A 65 3.65 2.75 -11.80
CA LEU A 65 3.14 4.13 -11.79
C LEU A 65 1.63 4.25 -11.93
N ARG A 66 0.89 3.13 -11.88
CA ARG A 66 -0.57 3.16 -11.72
C ARG A 66 -0.88 3.10 -10.22
N GLY A 67 -1.81 3.92 -9.74
CA GLY A 67 -2.07 4.22 -8.31
C GLY A 67 -2.31 3.07 -7.32
N ASN A 68 -2.15 1.80 -7.70
CA ASN A 68 -2.12 0.62 -6.83
C ASN A 68 -0.69 0.20 -6.40
N THR A 69 0.38 0.77 -6.98
CA THR A 69 1.76 0.31 -6.78
C THR A 69 2.26 0.43 -5.35
N VAL A 70 1.92 1.49 -4.62
CA VAL A 70 2.35 1.64 -3.21
C VAL A 70 1.83 0.47 -2.37
N PHE A 71 0.60 0.04 -2.63
CA PHE A 71 -0.01 -1.10 -1.93
C PHE A 71 0.58 -2.43 -2.37
N GLN A 72 0.88 -2.60 -3.67
CA GLN A 72 1.55 -3.80 -4.18
C GLN A 72 2.98 -3.91 -3.66
N PHE A 73 3.72 -2.81 -3.61
CA PHE A 73 5.05 -2.73 -3.01
C PHE A 73 4.99 -3.04 -1.50
N LEU A 74 4.09 -2.39 -0.76
CA LEU A 74 3.90 -2.65 0.67
C LEU A 74 3.55 -4.12 0.93
N ALA A 75 2.69 -4.70 0.07
CA ALA A 75 2.33 -6.11 0.10
C ALA A 75 3.55 -7.03 -0.12
N TYR A 76 4.36 -6.77 -1.14
CA TYR A 76 5.58 -7.54 -1.39
C TYR A 76 6.62 -7.39 -0.29
N TRP A 77 6.82 -6.18 0.20
CA TRP A 77 7.76 -5.88 1.28
C TRP A 77 7.37 -6.63 2.57
N MET A 78 6.09 -6.60 2.92
CA MET A 78 5.54 -7.33 4.06
C MET A 78 5.60 -8.85 3.86
N LEU A 79 5.30 -9.35 2.66
CA LEU A 79 5.41 -10.78 2.34
C LEU A 79 6.86 -11.26 2.45
N SER A 80 7.79 -10.48 1.91
CA SER A 80 9.23 -10.77 2.02
C SER A 80 9.71 -10.72 3.47
N TYR A 81 9.18 -9.81 4.30
CA TYR A 81 9.48 -9.78 5.73
C TYR A 81 8.98 -11.04 6.45
N VAL A 82 7.73 -11.46 6.20
CA VAL A 82 7.16 -12.69 6.77
C VAL A 82 7.93 -13.93 6.28
N GLN A 83 8.25 -13.99 5.00
CA GLN A 83 9.05 -15.07 4.41
C GLN A 83 10.46 -15.14 5.01
N ALA A 84 11.12 -14.00 5.18
CA ALA A 84 12.46 -13.91 5.74
C ALA A 84 12.50 -14.33 7.23
N ARG A 85 11.43 -14.07 7.97
CA ARG A 85 11.32 -14.47 9.38
C ARG A 85 11.06 -15.97 9.56
N LEU A 86 10.25 -16.56 8.69
CA LEU A 86 9.93 -18.00 8.74
C LEU A 86 11.09 -18.89 8.25
N GLY A 87 11.91 -18.40 7.30
CA GLY A 87 13.04 -19.16 6.76
C GLY A 87 14.22 -19.35 7.72
N GLU A 88 14.38 -18.49 8.72
CA GLU A 88 15.50 -18.55 9.69
C GLU A 88 15.24 -19.54 10.84
N GLU A 89 13.98 -19.89 11.11
CA GLU A 89 13.60 -20.68 12.30
C GLU A 89 13.55 -22.20 12.04
N PHE A 90 13.46 -22.66 10.79
CA PHE A 90 13.13 -24.06 10.47
C PHE A 90 14.07 -24.81 9.49
N ASP A 91 15.22 -24.25 9.09
CA ASP A 91 16.29 -24.88 8.25
C ASP A 91 15.82 -25.73 7.03
N ILE A 92 14.61 -25.47 6.52
CA ILE A 92 13.98 -26.16 5.39
C ILE A 92 13.42 -25.09 4.44
N SER A 93 13.70 -25.23 3.14
CA SER A 93 13.22 -24.28 2.12
C SER A 93 11.70 -24.36 1.98
N PRO A 94 10.94 -23.27 2.17
CA PRO A 94 9.49 -23.27 2.03
C PRO A 94 9.05 -23.81 0.65
N GLY A 95 8.24 -24.86 0.63
CA GLY A 95 7.77 -25.52 -0.60
C GLY A 95 8.59 -26.72 -1.08
N ALA A 96 9.51 -27.24 -0.25
CA ALA A 96 10.26 -28.47 -0.53
C ALA A 96 9.35 -29.71 -0.69
N ASP A 97 8.26 -29.78 0.06
CA ASP A 97 7.19 -30.78 -0.02
C ASP A 97 6.46 -30.76 -1.37
N MET A 98 6.12 -29.57 -1.88
CA MET A 98 5.50 -29.39 -3.20
C MET A 98 6.47 -29.80 -4.32
N LEU A 99 7.74 -29.40 -4.21
CA LEU A 99 8.79 -29.79 -5.15
C LEU A 99 8.98 -31.30 -5.17
N ALA A 100 8.96 -31.96 -4.01
CA ALA A 100 9.05 -33.41 -3.93
C ALA A 100 7.90 -34.10 -4.68
N GLY A 101 6.67 -33.57 -4.57
CA GLY A 101 5.53 -34.05 -5.35
C GLY A 101 5.74 -33.90 -6.86
N ILE A 102 6.26 -32.75 -7.30
CA ILE A 102 6.59 -32.50 -8.71
C ILE A 102 7.69 -33.45 -9.21
N ASP A 103 8.79 -33.57 -8.45
CA ASP A 103 9.93 -34.41 -8.83
C ASP A 103 9.54 -35.90 -8.85
N ALA A 104 8.68 -36.35 -7.93
CA ALA A 104 8.11 -37.70 -7.94
C ALA A 104 7.23 -37.94 -9.18
N ALA A 105 6.39 -36.97 -9.55
CA ALA A 105 5.57 -37.03 -10.76
C ALA A 105 6.43 -37.12 -12.02
N GLU A 106 7.46 -36.28 -12.14
CA GLU A 106 8.40 -36.29 -13.27
C GLU A 106 9.18 -37.60 -13.37
N ARG A 107 9.65 -38.13 -12.22
CA ARG A 107 10.36 -39.41 -12.11
C ARG A 107 9.50 -40.59 -12.59
N LEU A 108 8.19 -40.53 -12.34
CA LEU A 108 7.23 -41.57 -12.71
C LEU A 108 6.55 -41.32 -14.07
N GLY A 109 6.79 -40.18 -14.70
CA GLY A 109 6.18 -39.80 -15.98
C GLY A 109 4.69 -39.42 -15.87
N LEU A 110 4.27 -38.89 -14.73
CA LEU A 110 2.90 -38.45 -14.44
C LEU A 110 2.70 -36.98 -14.84
N GLY A 111 1.45 -36.55 -14.99
CA GLY A 111 1.13 -35.14 -15.22
C GLY A 111 1.37 -34.29 -13.98
N VAL A 112 1.70 -33.00 -14.16
CA VAL A 112 1.82 -32.02 -13.07
C VAL A 112 0.84 -30.88 -13.32
N ALA A 113 0.07 -30.50 -12.30
CA ALA A 113 -0.87 -29.38 -12.35
C ALA A 113 -0.61 -28.38 -11.22
N LEU A 114 -0.31 -27.14 -11.59
CA LEU A 114 -0.25 -26.01 -10.66
C LEU A 114 -1.68 -25.53 -10.39
N VAL A 115 -2.18 -25.71 -9.15
CA VAL A 115 -3.60 -25.48 -8.83
C VAL A 115 -3.85 -24.22 -8.01
N ASP A 116 -2.81 -23.47 -7.66
CA ASP A 116 -2.94 -22.24 -6.87
C ASP A 116 -3.11 -20.98 -7.74
N ARG A 117 -3.63 -19.93 -7.11
CA ARG A 117 -3.79 -18.59 -7.68
C ARG A 117 -2.49 -17.81 -7.53
N ASP A 118 -2.24 -16.92 -8.50
CA ASP A 118 -1.18 -15.92 -8.39
C ASP A 118 -1.20 -15.22 -7.02
N ILE A 119 -0.07 -15.29 -6.31
CA ILE A 119 0.08 -14.76 -4.96
C ILE A 119 -0.25 -13.26 -4.87
N GLN A 120 0.00 -12.49 -5.92
CA GLN A 120 -0.31 -11.06 -5.97
C GLN A 120 -1.82 -10.83 -5.92
N VAL A 121 -2.59 -11.61 -6.67
CA VAL A 121 -4.06 -11.54 -6.64
C VAL A 121 -4.55 -11.92 -5.25
N THR A 122 -3.96 -12.95 -4.65
CA THR A 122 -4.28 -13.38 -3.28
C THR A 122 -4.05 -12.27 -2.26
N ILE A 123 -2.90 -11.60 -2.30
CA ILE A 123 -2.59 -10.51 -1.38
C ILE A 123 -3.46 -9.27 -1.64
N GLN A 124 -3.69 -8.90 -2.90
CA GLN A 124 -4.57 -7.77 -3.22
C GLN A 124 -5.99 -7.97 -2.66
N ARG A 125 -6.51 -9.19 -2.74
CA ARG A 125 -7.83 -9.53 -2.20
C ARG A 125 -7.85 -9.59 -0.68
N PHE A 126 -6.78 -10.10 -0.06
CA PHE A 126 -6.57 -9.99 1.38
C PHE A 126 -6.73 -8.54 1.83
N TRP A 127 -5.97 -7.61 1.24
CA TRP A 127 -6.08 -6.18 1.57
C TRP A 127 -7.46 -5.58 1.26
N ALA A 128 -8.14 -6.02 0.21
CA ALA A 128 -9.47 -5.54 -0.12
C ALA A 128 -10.52 -5.96 0.93
N ARG A 129 -10.36 -7.15 1.51
CA ARG A 129 -11.27 -7.76 2.50
C ARG A 129 -11.06 -7.25 3.92
N LEU A 130 -9.86 -6.81 4.27
CA LEU A 130 -9.60 -6.22 5.58
C LEU A 130 -10.43 -4.94 5.79
N SER A 131 -11.09 -4.86 6.94
CA SER A 131 -11.69 -3.64 7.46
C SER A 131 -10.63 -2.57 7.74
N ALA A 132 -11.05 -1.31 7.87
CA ALA A 132 -10.14 -0.22 8.20
C ALA A 132 -9.40 -0.46 9.54
N PHE A 133 -10.07 -1.13 10.50
CA PHE A 133 -9.49 -1.46 11.80
C PHE A 133 -8.47 -2.61 11.71
N GLU A 134 -8.76 -3.68 10.96
CA GLU A 134 -7.81 -4.76 10.70
C GLU A 134 -6.56 -4.25 9.97
N LYS A 135 -6.72 -3.36 8.97
CA LYS A 135 -5.60 -2.70 8.28
C LYS A 135 -4.75 -1.90 9.24
N LEU A 136 -5.38 -1.09 10.10
CA LEU A 136 -4.68 -0.29 11.10
C LEU A 136 -3.95 -1.19 12.10
N LYS A 137 -4.53 -2.34 12.48
CA LYS A 137 -3.92 -3.28 13.41
C LYS A 137 -2.72 -4.01 12.83
N LEU A 138 -2.79 -4.46 11.58
CA LEU A 138 -1.66 -5.11 10.90
C LEU A 138 -0.51 -4.13 10.62
N VAL A 139 -0.81 -2.96 10.07
CA VAL A 139 0.21 -1.92 9.81
C VAL A 139 0.74 -1.36 11.13
N GLY A 140 -0.15 -1.21 12.11
CA GLY A 140 0.18 -0.83 13.48
C GLY A 140 1.17 -1.82 14.09
N GLY A 141 0.82 -3.10 14.20
CA GLY A 141 1.69 -4.14 14.78
C GLY A 141 3.09 -4.17 14.16
N LEU A 142 3.20 -4.01 12.83
CA LEU A 142 4.50 -3.92 12.15
C LEU A 142 5.29 -2.65 12.54
N ALA A 143 4.62 -1.50 12.64
CA ALA A 143 5.26 -0.25 13.07
C ALA A 143 5.61 -0.25 14.57
N LEU A 144 4.83 -0.99 15.37
CA LEU A 144 4.97 -1.12 16.82
C LEU A 144 6.13 -2.03 17.22
N ASN A 145 6.44 -3.04 16.40
CA ASN A 145 7.69 -3.81 16.52
C ASN A 145 8.95 -2.94 16.36
N ILE A 146 8.85 -1.79 15.68
CA ILE A 146 9.96 -0.85 15.49
C ILE A 146 10.01 0.19 16.64
N THR A 147 8.88 0.47 17.30
CA THR A 147 8.80 1.48 18.37
C THR A 147 7.54 1.36 19.24
N ASP A 148 7.64 1.60 20.56
CA ASP A 148 6.49 1.54 21.47
C ASP A 148 5.25 2.33 20.99
N ALA A 149 4.05 1.76 21.14
CA ALA A 149 2.78 2.38 20.71
C ALA A 149 2.56 3.78 21.25
N ARG A 150 2.99 4.02 22.48
CA ARG A 150 2.89 5.32 23.14
C ARG A 150 3.80 6.35 22.48
N LYS A 151 5.03 5.96 22.10
CA LYS A 151 5.99 6.85 21.41
C LYS A 151 5.49 7.18 20.01
N LEU A 152 4.98 6.19 19.28
CA LEU A 152 4.40 6.38 17.95
C LEU A 152 3.19 7.34 17.99
N GLY A 153 2.29 7.14 18.96
CA GLY A 153 1.12 8.00 19.17
C GLY A 153 1.51 9.44 19.44
N VAL A 154 2.44 9.67 20.39
CA VAL A 154 2.93 11.01 20.73
C VAL A 154 3.63 11.68 19.55
N ALA A 155 4.53 10.97 18.85
CA ALA A 155 5.24 11.52 17.70
C ALA A 155 4.29 11.91 16.56
N THR A 156 3.32 11.04 16.24
CA THR A 156 2.29 11.31 15.22
C THR A 156 1.40 12.48 15.63
N GLY A 157 1.00 12.53 16.90
CA GLY A 157 0.23 13.64 17.45
C GLY A 157 0.95 14.98 17.34
N LEU A 158 2.21 15.05 17.76
CA LEU A 158 3.03 16.26 17.66
C LEU A 158 3.21 16.72 16.21
N PHE A 159 3.40 15.79 15.28
CA PHE A 159 3.50 16.10 13.85
C PHE A 159 2.20 16.69 13.29
N LEU A 160 1.05 16.06 13.56
CA LEU A 160 -0.26 16.56 13.13
C LEU A 160 -0.60 17.89 13.82
N GLY A 161 -0.26 18.02 15.10
CA GLY A 161 -0.40 19.25 15.87
C GLY A 161 0.37 20.40 15.23
N ALA A 162 1.61 20.17 14.82
CA ALA A 162 2.42 21.17 14.10
C ALA A 162 1.81 21.57 12.76
N LEU A 163 1.28 20.61 11.98
CA LEU A 163 0.61 20.93 10.71
C LEU A 163 -0.63 21.80 10.93
N VAL A 164 -1.48 21.46 11.90
CA VAL A 164 -2.68 22.24 12.21
C VAL A 164 -2.31 23.61 12.77
N ALA A 165 -1.28 23.70 13.60
CA ALA A 165 -0.80 24.97 14.14
C ALA A 165 -0.34 25.92 13.04
N ILE A 166 0.46 25.44 12.09
CA ILE A 166 0.90 26.23 10.94
C ILE A 166 -0.31 26.79 10.16
N VAL A 167 -1.32 25.95 9.93
CA VAL A 167 -2.55 26.36 9.22
C VAL A 167 -3.36 27.36 10.05
N ALA A 168 -3.58 27.11 11.34
CA ALA A 168 -4.36 27.97 12.21
C ALA A 168 -3.72 29.36 12.36
N GLU A 169 -2.41 29.41 12.60
CA GLU A 169 -1.59 30.62 12.67
C GLU A 169 -1.71 31.46 11.40
N SER A 170 -1.65 30.79 10.25
CA SER A 170 -1.67 31.46 8.95
C SER A 170 -3.04 32.04 8.57
N ILE A 171 -4.13 31.53 9.16
CA ILE A 171 -5.50 32.03 8.96
C ILE A 171 -5.87 33.12 9.97
N ALA A 172 -5.62 32.84 11.24
CA ALA A 172 -6.13 33.64 12.35
C ALA A 172 -5.09 34.65 12.88
N GLY A 173 -3.82 34.51 12.48
CA GLY A 173 -2.70 35.17 13.14
C GLY A 173 -2.42 34.59 14.53
N PRO A 174 -1.44 35.13 15.26
CA PRO A 174 -1.11 34.69 16.61
C PRO A 174 -2.26 35.01 17.58
N PHE A 175 -2.70 34.05 18.39
CA PHE A 175 -3.86 34.23 19.28
C PHE A 175 -3.66 33.83 20.75
N LEU A 176 -2.61 33.07 21.08
CA LEU A 176 -2.28 32.65 22.46
C LEU A 176 -1.12 33.45 23.06
N VAL A 177 -0.14 33.81 22.26
CA VAL A 177 1.06 34.53 22.67
C VAL A 177 0.84 36.03 22.49
N PRO A 178 0.90 36.82 23.58
CA PRO A 178 0.69 38.26 23.50
C PRO A 178 1.76 38.93 22.62
N ALA A 179 1.34 39.88 21.79
CA ALA A 179 2.15 40.51 20.76
C ALA A 179 3.20 41.50 21.32
N VAL A 180 4.19 40.97 22.04
CA VAL A 180 5.30 41.74 22.60
C VAL A 180 6.61 41.26 21.96
N GLY A 181 7.01 41.90 20.85
CA GLY A 181 8.25 41.58 20.14
C GLY A 181 8.12 41.59 18.62
N PRO A 182 9.15 41.10 17.89
CA PRO A 182 9.11 40.97 16.44
C PRO A 182 8.01 40.00 15.99
N GLY A 183 7.17 40.40 15.02
CA GLY A 183 5.99 39.65 14.60
C GLY A 183 6.27 38.20 14.18
N LEU A 184 7.40 37.94 13.53
CA LEU A 184 7.81 36.57 13.15
C LEU A 184 8.12 35.70 14.38
N LEU A 185 8.74 36.26 15.42
CA LEU A 185 9.05 35.50 16.64
C LEU A 185 7.80 35.19 17.45
N ILE A 186 6.83 36.11 17.46
CA ILE A 186 5.53 35.89 18.10
C ILE A 186 4.77 34.79 17.35
N ALA A 187 4.74 34.83 16.01
CA ALA A 187 4.07 33.82 15.22
C ALA A 187 4.71 32.42 15.36
N LEU A 188 6.04 32.35 15.42
CA LEU A 188 6.73 31.08 15.67
C LEU A 188 6.48 30.56 17.09
N ALA A 189 6.39 31.44 18.08
CA ALA A 189 6.12 31.07 19.46
C ALA A 189 4.67 30.60 19.65
N ASP A 190 3.71 31.29 19.05
CA ASP A 190 2.29 30.92 19.08
C ASP A 190 2.07 29.57 18.39
N ALA A 191 2.65 29.40 17.19
CA ALA A 191 2.56 28.16 16.45
C ALA A 191 3.17 26.99 17.23
N ALA A 192 4.28 27.22 17.93
CA ALA A 192 4.88 26.20 18.79
C ALA A 192 3.96 25.82 19.97
N VAL A 193 3.31 26.80 20.61
CA VAL A 193 2.37 26.55 21.71
C VAL A 193 1.14 25.78 21.23
N VAL A 194 0.55 26.19 20.10
CA VAL A 194 -0.59 25.49 19.48
C VAL A 194 -0.18 24.08 19.05
N ALA A 195 0.99 23.93 18.42
CA ALA A 195 1.51 22.64 17.97
C ALA A 195 1.73 21.67 19.13
N LEU A 196 2.31 22.14 20.24
CA LEU A 196 2.55 21.33 21.42
C LEU A 196 1.25 20.98 22.13
N GLY A 197 0.33 21.94 22.31
CA GLY A 197 -0.95 21.70 22.98
C GLY A 197 -1.86 20.75 22.20
N LEU A 198 -2.11 21.06 20.93
CA LEU A 198 -2.93 20.22 20.06
C LEU A 198 -2.25 18.88 19.78
N GLY A 199 -0.94 18.91 19.57
CA GLY A 199 -0.15 17.71 19.29
C GLY A 199 -0.05 16.76 20.48
N ALA A 200 0.04 17.28 21.71
CA ALA A 200 -0.01 16.46 22.91
C ALA A 200 -1.41 15.85 23.13
N ALA A 201 -2.49 16.61 22.88
CA ALA A 201 -3.86 16.10 22.99
C ALA A 201 -4.14 15.00 21.95
N LEU A 202 -3.83 15.25 20.68
CA LEU A 202 -3.93 14.27 19.60
C LEU A 202 -3.01 13.07 19.87
N GLY A 203 -1.80 13.32 20.35
CA GLY A 203 -0.81 12.29 20.64
C GLY A 203 -1.24 11.38 21.78
N ALA A 204 -1.89 11.90 22.81
CA ALA A 204 -2.47 11.11 23.88
C ALA A 204 -3.61 10.22 23.38
N VAL A 205 -4.51 10.75 22.55
CA VAL A 205 -5.59 9.97 21.93
C VAL A 205 -5.02 8.87 21.04
N LEU A 206 -4.06 9.20 20.17
CA LEU A 206 -3.43 8.23 19.29
C LEU A 206 -2.61 7.19 20.06
N ALA A 207 -1.94 7.57 21.14
CA ALA A 207 -1.21 6.63 22.01
C ALA A 207 -2.16 5.64 22.69
N VAL A 208 -3.36 6.07 23.08
CA VAL A 208 -4.40 5.16 23.61
C VAL A 208 -4.93 4.26 22.51
N VAL A 209 -5.25 4.81 21.34
CA VAL A 209 -5.74 4.03 20.19
C VAL A 209 -4.71 2.97 19.77
N PHE A 210 -3.44 3.38 19.60
CA PHE A 210 -2.36 2.46 19.28
C PHE A 210 -2.10 1.48 20.41
N GLY A 211 -2.21 1.88 21.69
CA GLY A 211 -2.07 0.96 22.82
C GLY A 211 -3.19 -0.09 22.90
N VAL A 212 -4.41 0.22 22.44
CA VAL A 212 -5.50 -0.77 22.32
C VAL A 212 -5.25 -1.72 21.15
N VAL A 213 -4.57 -1.24 20.11
CA VAL A 213 -4.16 -2.03 18.95
C VAL A 213 -2.97 -2.94 19.27
N ASP A 214 -2.05 -2.45 20.12
CA ASP A 214 -0.83 -3.09 20.64
C ASP A 214 -1.10 -4.03 21.82
N ALA A 215 -2.32 -4.03 22.37
CA ALA A 215 -2.67 -4.96 23.43
C ALA A 215 -2.52 -6.38 22.87
N GLU A 216 -1.45 -7.05 23.32
CA GLU A 216 -1.22 -8.45 22.99
C GLU A 216 -2.48 -9.24 23.32
N PRO A 217 -2.89 -10.19 22.45
CA PRO A 217 -3.90 -11.15 22.86
C PRO A 217 -3.43 -11.78 24.17
N GLU A 218 -4.35 -11.97 25.12
CA GLU A 218 -4.06 -12.65 26.38
C GLU A 218 -3.19 -13.89 26.09
N GLU A 219 -2.03 -14.01 26.74
CA GLU A 219 -1.27 -15.26 26.76
C GLU A 219 -2.22 -16.35 27.26
N VAL A 220 -2.73 -17.16 26.34
CA VAL A 220 -3.52 -18.34 26.69
C VAL A 220 -2.54 -19.46 26.97
N GLU A 221 -2.80 -20.13 28.10
CA GLU A 221 -2.20 -21.36 28.61
C GLU A 221 -1.36 -22.11 27.57
N GLU A 222 -0.07 -22.28 27.88
CA GLU A 222 0.85 -23.20 27.22
C GLU A 222 0.14 -24.56 27.04
N PHE A 223 -0.46 -24.76 25.86
CA PHE A 223 -1.00 -26.06 25.48
C PHE A 223 0.19 -27.01 25.39
N ASP A 224 0.10 -28.15 26.08
CA ASP A 224 1.15 -29.16 26.12
C ASP A 224 1.46 -29.63 24.69
N MET A 225 2.51 -29.03 24.10
CA MET A 225 2.89 -29.15 22.70
C MET A 225 3.47 -30.54 22.37
N SER A 226 3.65 -31.39 23.38
CA SER A 226 4.38 -32.65 23.25
C SER A 226 3.57 -33.79 22.63
N ASP A 227 2.24 -33.63 22.47
CA ASP A 227 1.32 -34.67 21.97
C ASP A 227 0.53 -34.28 20.70
N LEU A 228 0.79 -33.11 20.08
CA LEU A 228 0.07 -32.62 18.90
C LEU A 228 0.86 -32.82 17.62
N THR A 229 0.19 -33.19 16.52
CA THR A 229 0.85 -33.23 15.20
C THR A 229 1.07 -31.81 14.67
N ASP A 230 2.06 -31.62 13.79
CA ASP A 230 2.29 -30.31 13.12
C ASP A 230 1.00 -29.78 12.45
N THR A 231 0.13 -30.68 11.98
CA THR A 231 -1.17 -30.35 11.39
C THR A 231 -2.15 -29.76 12.40
N ASP A 232 -2.16 -30.27 13.63
CA ASP A 232 -3.04 -29.79 14.71
C ASP A 232 -2.61 -28.39 15.18
N VAL A 233 -1.30 -28.14 15.24
CA VAL A 233 -0.72 -26.83 15.57
C VAL A 233 -1.10 -25.81 14.49
N VAL A 234 -0.89 -26.15 13.21
CA VAL A 234 -1.27 -25.27 12.09
C VAL A 234 -2.78 -24.98 12.12
N SER A 235 -3.61 -25.97 12.41
CA SER A 235 -5.06 -25.79 12.49
C SER A 235 -5.46 -24.82 13.62
N ALA A 236 -4.86 -24.96 14.79
CA ALA A 236 -5.08 -24.04 15.91
C ALA A 236 -4.64 -22.60 15.59
N MET A 237 -3.50 -22.43 14.92
CA MET A 237 -3.03 -21.11 14.48
C MET A 237 -3.99 -20.48 13.45
N MET A 238 -4.55 -21.28 12.54
CA MET A 238 -5.52 -20.80 11.55
C MET A 238 -6.85 -20.39 12.20
N GLU A 239 -7.31 -21.13 13.20
CA GLU A 239 -8.49 -20.80 14.00
C GLU A 239 -8.31 -19.45 14.72
N GLU A 240 -7.12 -19.22 15.31
CA GLU A 240 -6.81 -17.97 16.00
C GLU A 240 -6.70 -16.79 15.03
N PHE A 241 -6.07 -17.01 13.87
CA PHE A 241 -6.03 -16.01 12.80
C PHE A 241 -7.42 -15.63 12.31
N ARG A 242 -8.35 -16.60 12.17
CA ARG A 242 -9.76 -16.35 11.81
C ARG A 242 -10.48 -15.47 12.83
N ARG A 243 -10.23 -15.63 14.13
CA ARG A 243 -10.81 -14.77 15.17
C ARG A 243 -10.25 -13.35 15.11
N PHE A 244 -8.94 -13.25 14.87
CA PHE A 244 -8.23 -11.97 14.82
C PHE A 244 -8.55 -11.15 13.56
N SER A 245 -8.54 -11.78 12.39
CA SER A 245 -8.83 -11.15 11.09
C SER A 245 -9.77 -12.01 10.24
N PRO A 246 -11.09 -11.91 10.48
CA PRO A 246 -12.09 -12.66 9.72
C PRO A 246 -12.02 -12.39 8.21
N GLY A 247 -11.85 -11.12 7.82
CA GLY A 247 -11.74 -10.74 6.40
C GLY A 247 -10.44 -11.24 5.78
N GLY A 248 -9.37 -11.28 6.57
CA GLY A 248 -8.08 -11.82 6.16
C GLY A 248 -8.14 -13.31 5.89
N ALA A 249 -8.73 -14.08 6.80
CA ALA A 249 -8.91 -15.52 6.66
C ALA A 249 -9.85 -15.89 5.50
N GLU A 250 -10.93 -15.13 5.29
CA GLU A 250 -11.82 -15.36 4.14
C GLU A 250 -11.07 -15.22 2.81
N ALA A 251 -10.11 -14.29 2.71
CA ALA A 251 -9.36 -14.02 1.49
C ALA A 251 -8.15 -14.95 1.26
N LEU A 252 -7.40 -15.25 2.31
CA LEU A 252 -6.17 -16.06 2.24
C LEU A 252 -6.44 -17.55 2.33
N ILE A 253 -7.53 -17.95 2.99
CA ILE A 253 -7.88 -19.34 3.22
C ILE A 253 -9.12 -19.70 2.40
N ASP A 254 -10.30 -19.20 2.75
CA ASP A 254 -11.56 -19.72 2.18
C ASP A 254 -11.66 -19.51 0.66
N GLU A 255 -11.29 -18.33 0.17
CA GLU A 255 -11.24 -18.07 -1.28
C GLU A 255 -10.16 -18.85 -2.01
N ARG A 256 -9.04 -19.12 -1.34
CA ARG A 256 -7.92 -19.88 -1.91
C ARG A 256 -8.29 -21.36 -1.99
N ASP A 257 -8.89 -21.91 -0.94
CA ASP A 257 -9.48 -23.26 -0.91
C ASP A 257 -10.48 -23.45 -2.03
N ALA A 258 -11.40 -22.49 -2.20
CA ALA A 258 -12.40 -22.53 -3.26
C ALA A 258 -11.76 -22.50 -4.66
N PHE A 259 -10.69 -21.72 -4.84
CA PHE A 259 -9.97 -21.65 -6.12
C PHE A 259 -9.27 -22.97 -6.44
N ILE A 260 -8.53 -23.53 -5.48
CA ILE A 260 -7.83 -24.82 -5.62
C ILE A 260 -8.84 -25.93 -5.87
N ALA A 261 -9.92 -25.97 -5.09
CA ALA A 261 -10.99 -26.95 -5.26
C ALA A 261 -11.64 -26.88 -6.64
N HIS A 262 -11.85 -25.69 -7.23
CA HIS A 262 -12.31 -25.57 -8.62
C HIS A 262 -11.38 -26.27 -9.62
N ARG A 263 -10.07 -26.10 -9.46
CA ARG A 263 -9.07 -26.75 -10.33
C ARG A 263 -9.08 -28.27 -10.16
N LEU A 264 -9.13 -28.75 -8.92
CA LEU A 264 -9.19 -30.18 -8.61
C LEU A 264 -10.48 -30.84 -9.10
N VAL A 265 -11.64 -30.19 -8.90
CA VAL A 265 -12.92 -30.65 -9.46
C VAL A 265 -12.86 -30.73 -10.98
N SER A 266 -12.25 -29.74 -11.64
CA SER A 266 -12.09 -29.74 -13.09
C SER A 266 -11.23 -30.91 -13.59
N LEU A 267 -10.15 -31.26 -12.88
CA LEU A 267 -9.31 -32.43 -13.22
C LEU A 267 -10.08 -33.73 -13.02
N ARG A 268 -10.80 -33.85 -11.90
CA ARG A 268 -11.65 -35.00 -11.58
C ARG A 268 -12.74 -35.24 -12.62
N GLU A 269 -13.39 -34.16 -13.08
CA GLU A 269 -14.44 -34.20 -14.09
C GLU A 269 -13.91 -34.56 -15.49
N GLN A 270 -12.63 -34.33 -15.76
CA GLN A 270 -11.94 -34.82 -16.96
C GLN A 270 -11.59 -36.31 -16.88
N GLY A 271 -11.84 -36.96 -15.73
CA GLY A 271 -11.60 -38.38 -15.53
C GLY A 271 -10.22 -38.71 -14.98
N HIS A 272 -9.46 -37.72 -14.49
CA HIS A 272 -8.12 -37.95 -13.93
C HIS A 272 -8.18 -38.40 -12.47
N ASP A 273 -7.36 -39.39 -12.13
CA ASP A 273 -6.97 -39.67 -10.76
C ASP A 273 -5.88 -38.69 -10.33
N VAL A 274 -6.10 -37.98 -9.23
CA VAL A 274 -5.26 -36.86 -8.79
C VAL A 274 -4.80 -37.04 -7.35
N VAL A 275 -3.50 -36.91 -7.12
CA VAL A 275 -2.94 -36.64 -5.78
C VAL A 275 -2.71 -35.13 -5.67
N ALA A 276 -3.43 -34.48 -4.77
CA ALA A 276 -3.34 -33.05 -4.51
C ALA A 276 -2.47 -32.79 -3.27
N VAL A 277 -1.28 -32.24 -3.46
CA VAL A 277 -0.36 -31.82 -2.40
C VAL A 277 -0.70 -30.37 -2.05
N VAL A 278 -1.23 -30.17 -0.84
CA VAL A 278 -1.72 -28.86 -0.37
C VAL A 278 -1.27 -28.65 1.08
N GLY A 279 -1.20 -27.39 1.51
CA GLY A 279 -0.91 -27.07 2.90
C GLY A 279 -1.94 -27.64 3.85
N ALA A 280 -1.49 -28.08 5.02
CA ALA A 280 -2.33 -28.62 6.08
C ALA A 280 -3.52 -27.70 6.43
N GLY A 281 -3.32 -26.38 6.42
CA GLY A 281 -4.37 -25.39 6.68
C GLY A 281 -5.46 -25.27 5.61
N HIS A 282 -5.21 -25.78 4.40
CA HIS A 282 -6.15 -25.74 3.26
C HIS A 282 -6.90 -27.07 3.08
N ARG A 283 -6.34 -28.17 3.59
CA ARG A 283 -6.85 -29.54 3.40
C ARG A 283 -8.34 -29.68 3.70
N GLU A 284 -8.76 -29.31 4.92
CA GLU A 284 -10.15 -29.50 5.35
C GLU A 284 -11.14 -28.70 4.48
N GLY A 285 -10.77 -27.46 4.13
CA GLY A 285 -11.59 -26.60 3.28
C GLY A 285 -11.75 -27.15 1.87
N ILE A 286 -10.66 -27.65 1.28
CA ILE A 286 -10.66 -28.27 -0.04
C ILE A 286 -11.47 -29.57 -0.03
N GLU A 287 -11.26 -30.47 0.94
CA GLU A 287 -12.02 -31.73 1.07
C GLU A 287 -13.52 -31.47 1.18
N ARG A 288 -13.93 -30.44 1.93
CA ARG A 288 -15.32 -30.01 2.05
C ARG A 288 -15.93 -29.58 0.70
N TYR A 289 -15.19 -28.85 -0.12
CA TYR A 289 -15.63 -28.47 -1.48
C TYR A 289 -15.62 -29.66 -2.45
N LEU A 290 -14.64 -30.56 -2.36
CA LEU A 290 -14.58 -31.77 -3.19
C LEU A 290 -15.77 -32.71 -2.92
N ALA A 291 -16.22 -32.79 -1.67
CA ALA A 291 -17.39 -33.57 -1.26
C ALA A 291 -18.72 -32.94 -1.71
N ARG A 292 -18.79 -31.59 -1.76
CA ARG A 292 -19.98 -30.83 -2.19
C ARG A 292 -19.62 -29.73 -3.19
N PRO A 293 -19.29 -30.08 -4.45
CA PRO A 293 -18.86 -29.11 -5.47
C PRO A 293 -19.89 -28.02 -5.78
N GLU A 294 -21.17 -28.29 -5.56
CA GLU A 294 -22.27 -27.33 -5.74
C GLU A 294 -22.20 -26.12 -4.80
N THR A 295 -21.39 -26.18 -3.74
CA THR A 295 -21.17 -25.08 -2.80
C THR A 295 -20.05 -24.12 -3.24
N LEU A 296 -19.35 -24.44 -4.33
CA LEU A 296 -18.27 -23.60 -4.84
C LEU A 296 -18.79 -22.25 -5.36
N PRO A 297 -18.20 -21.12 -4.93
CA PRO A 297 -18.53 -19.81 -5.49
C PRO A 297 -18.07 -19.71 -6.96
N PRO A 298 -18.67 -18.86 -7.80
CA PRO A 298 -18.29 -18.73 -9.21
C PRO A 298 -16.81 -18.36 -9.38
N MET A 299 -16.10 -18.98 -10.33
CA MET A 299 -14.66 -18.73 -10.54
C MET A 299 -14.34 -17.23 -10.74
N ASP A 300 -15.16 -16.49 -11.49
CA ASP A 300 -14.99 -15.05 -11.71
C ASP A 300 -14.94 -14.23 -10.41
N SER A 301 -15.60 -14.71 -9.35
CA SER A 301 -15.58 -14.07 -8.04
C SER A 301 -14.25 -14.27 -7.31
N LEU A 302 -13.43 -15.25 -7.72
CA LEU A 302 -12.17 -15.65 -7.07
C LEU A 302 -10.92 -15.10 -7.78
N VAL A 303 -11.01 -14.75 -9.07
CA VAL A 303 -9.87 -14.24 -9.87
C VAL A 303 -9.84 -12.72 -10.09
N GLY A 304 -10.93 -12.00 -9.82
CA GLY A 304 -10.97 -10.54 -10.00
C GLY A 304 -10.37 -9.74 -8.82
N THR A 305 -9.95 -8.50 -9.06
CA THR A 305 -9.83 -7.52 -7.96
C THR A 305 -11.23 -7.03 -7.62
N GLN A 306 -11.68 -7.16 -6.37
CA GLN A 306 -12.91 -6.48 -5.94
C GLN A 306 -12.67 -4.96 -5.99
N SER A 307 -12.89 -4.35 -7.16
CA SER A 307 -12.89 -2.91 -7.39
C SER A 307 -14.18 -2.32 -6.78
N GLY A 308 -14.30 -2.46 -5.46
CA GLY A 308 -15.46 -2.12 -4.67
C GLY A 308 -15.51 -0.66 -4.25
N ARG A 309 -15.45 0.29 -5.21
CA ARG A 309 -16.18 1.57 -5.12
C ARG A 309 -16.09 2.32 -6.44
N ARG A 310 -17.19 2.34 -7.20
CA ARG A 310 -17.35 3.22 -8.38
C ARG A 310 -17.28 4.71 -8.03
N PHE A 311 -17.31 5.05 -6.73
CA PHE A 311 -17.30 6.42 -6.23
C PHE A 311 -16.17 6.63 -5.22
N SER A 312 -15.03 7.14 -5.70
CA SER A 312 -13.97 7.64 -4.84
C SER A 312 -14.32 9.08 -4.45
N LEU A 313 -14.71 9.28 -3.19
CA LEU A 313 -14.93 10.62 -2.64
C LEU A 313 -13.70 11.52 -2.84
N ALA A 314 -12.49 10.95 -2.82
CA ALA A 314 -11.25 11.66 -3.11
C ALA A 314 -11.19 12.15 -4.57
N LYS A 315 -11.65 11.35 -5.54
CA LYS A 315 -11.74 11.81 -6.95
C LYS A 315 -12.76 12.93 -7.11
N VAL A 316 -13.92 12.80 -6.48
CA VAL A 316 -14.97 13.83 -6.53
C VAL A 316 -14.48 15.13 -5.88
N PHE A 317 -13.88 15.04 -4.70
CA PHE A 317 -13.23 16.17 -4.05
C PHE A 317 -12.16 16.79 -4.96
N GLY A 318 -11.27 15.98 -5.54
CA GLY A 318 -10.23 16.45 -6.46
C GLY A 318 -10.79 17.21 -7.66
N TYR A 319 -11.85 16.70 -8.30
CA TYR A 319 -12.52 17.37 -9.41
C TYR A 319 -13.24 18.65 -9.00
N LEU A 320 -13.96 18.64 -7.88
CA LEU A 320 -14.62 19.84 -7.34
C LEU A 320 -13.60 20.91 -6.95
N PHE A 321 -12.49 20.50 -6.34
CA PHE A 321 -11.39 21.39 -5.99
C PHE A 321 -10.75 22.00 -7.24
N THR A 322 -10.46 21.19 -8.26
CA THR A 322 -9.94 21.65 -9.55
C THR A 322 -10.88 22.66 -10.21
N LEU A 323 -12.19 22.38 -10.21
CA LEU A 323 -13.21 23.28 -10.75
C LEU A 323 -13.28 24.57 -9.94
N GLY A 324 -13.28 24.49 -8.61
CA GLY A 324 -13.29 25.65 -7.73
C GLY A 324 -12.07 26.54 -7.92
N PHE A 325 -10.89 25.94 -8.08
CA PHE A 325 -9.64 26.65 -8.36
C PHE A 325 -9.67 27.36 -9.71
N LEU A 326 -10.17 26.71 -10.77
CA LEU A 326 -10.34 27.34 -12.08
C LEU A 326 -11.34 28.51 -12.02
N VAL A 327 -12.48 28.29 -11.35
CA VAL A 327 -13.51 29.32 -11.14
C VAL A 327 -12.95 30.50 -10.37
N PHE A 328 -12.12 30.29 -9.34
CA PHE A 328 -11.46 31.35 -8.59
C PHE A 328 -10.64 32.28 -9.51
N PHE A 329 -9.78 31.73 -10.38
CA PHE A 329 -8.99 32.54 -11.31
C PHE A 329 -9.84 33.26 -12.36
N VAL A 330 -10.89 32.61 -12.87
CA VAL A 330 -11.84 33.24 -13.80
C VAL A 330 -12.56 34.41 -13.12
N LEU A 331 -13.03 34.24 -11.88
CA LEU A 331 -13.70 35.31 -11.13
C LEU A 331 -12.74 36.47 -10.84
N LEU A 332 -11.48 36.19 -10.56
CA LEU A 332 -10.46 37.22 -10.34
C LEU A 332 -10.20 38.04 -11.61
N ALA A 333 -10.12 37.38 -12.78
CA ALA A 333 -10.03 38.06 -14.07
C ALA A 333 -11.28 38.90 -14.38
N MET A 334 -12.48 38.37 -14.10
CA MET A 334 -13.76 39.07 -14.31
C MET A 334 -13.99 40.23 -13.32
N ALA A 335 -13.32 40.20 -12.16
CA ALA A 335 -13.30 41.30 -11.20
C ALA A 335 -12.44 42.49 -11.69
N GLY A 336 -11.76 42.37 -12.85
CA GLY A 336 -10.98 43.45 -13.45
C GLY A 336 -9.58 43.60 -12.86
N VAL A 337 -9.06 42.54 -12.23
CA VAL A 337 -7.66 42.50 -11.74
C VAL A 337 -6.70 42.63 -12.93
N GLN A 338 -5.64 43.41 -12.77
CA GLN A 338 -4.69 43.69 -13.85
C GLN A 338 -4.03 42.39 -14.35
N ASP A 339 -3.99 42.21 -15.68
CA ASP A 339 -3.37 41.04 -16.32
C ASP A 339 -1.91 40.83 -15.91
N SER A 340 -1.17 41.93 -15.68
CA SER A 340 0.21 41.90 -15.18
C SER A 340 0.33 41.28 -13.79
N PHE A 341 -0.62 41.57 -12.90
CA PHE A 341 -0.65 41.01 -11.55
C PHE A 341 -1.02 39.53 -11.57
N LEU A 342 -1.99 39.13 -12.40
CA LEU A 342 -2.34 37.71 -12.57
C LEU A 342 -1.16 36.88 -13.10
N LEU A 343 -0.40 37.44 -14.05
CA LEU A 343 0.83 36.83 -14.56
C LEU A 343 1.93 36.76 -13.50
N GLU A 344 2.12 37.81 -12.71
CA GLU A 344 3.09 37.82 -11.60
C GLU A 344 2.73 36.79 -10.53
N LEU A 345 1.46 36.71 -10.16
CA LEU A 345 0.93 35.74 -9.20
C LEU A 345 1.13 34.31 -9.69
N PHE A 346 0.80 34.03 -10.96
CA PHE A 346 1.04 32.74 -11.58
C PHE A 346 2.53 32.41 -11.67
N ALA A 347 3.38 33.36 -12.05
CA ALA A 347 4.82 33.17 -12.15
C ALA A 347 5.45 32.88 -10.77
N ALA A 348 5.07 33.63 -9.74
CA ALA A 348 5.51 33.39 -8.37
C ALA A 348 5.08 32.00 -7.89
N TRP A 349 3.83 31.63 -8.14
CA TRP A 349 3.31 30.30 -7.81
C TRP A 349 4.06 29.17 -8.50
N PHE A 350 4.25 29.29 -9.81
CA PHE A 350 4.98 28.32 -10.63
C PHE A 350 6.43 28.17 -10.16
N LEU A 351 7.13 29.28 -9.95
CA LEU A 351 8.53 29.29 -9.55
C LEU A 351 8.73 28.71 -8.16
N VAL A 352 7.87 29.03 -7.20
CA VAL A 352 8.03 28.56 -5.82
C VAL A 352 7.74 27.07 -5.70
N ASN A 353 6.65 26.59 -6.30
CA ASN A 353 6.38 25.16 -6.35
C ASN A 353 7.49 24.41 -7.09
N GLY A 354 7.89 24.92 -8.25
CA GLY A 354 8.93 24.30 -9.06
C GLY A 354 10.28 24.26 -8.35
N ALA A 355 10.69 25.34 -7.69
CA ALA A 355 11.97 25.43 -7.00
C ALA A 355 12.07 24.49 -5.80
N PHE A 356 11.04 24.42 -4.94
CA PHE A 356 11.04 23.52 -3.79
C PHE A 356 10.99 22.05 -4.21
N THR A 357 10.11 21.69 -5.16
CA THR A 357 10.05 20.33 -5.71
C THR A 357 11.38 19.94 -6.37
N PHE A 358 11.95 20.81 -7.21
CA PHE A 358 13.24 20.58 -7.85
C PHE A 358 14.35 20.36 -6.82
N ALA A 359 14.47 21.26 -5.84
CA ALA A 359 15.53 21.21 -4.83
C ALA A 359 15.43 19.94 -3.97
N LEU A 360 14.24 19.61 -3.48
CA LEU A 360 14.03 18.44 -2.61
C LEU A 360 14.18 17.12 -3.39
N ALA A 361 13.68 17.05 -4.62
CA ALA A 361 13.94 15.90 -5.51
C ALA A 361 15.44 15.75 -5.77
N LYS A 362 16.17 16.86 -5.98
CA LYS A 362 17.60 16.82 -6.22
C LYS A 362 18.38 16.37 -4.99
N LEU A 363 17.99 16.83 -3.80
CA LEU A 363 18.55 16.38 -2.52
C LEU A 363 18.28 14.89 -2.24
N ALA A 364 17.17 14.35 -2.75
CA ALA A 364 16.85 12.93 -2.71
C ALA A 364 17.69 12.06 -3.66
N GLY A 365 18.53 12.66 -4.51
CA GLY A 365 19.37 11.94 -5.46
C GLY A 365 18.81 11.85 -6.88
N ALA A 366 17.73 12.57 -7.21
CA ALA A 366 17.15 12.55 -8.55
C ALA A 366 18.14 12.99 -9.64
N HIS A 367 17.98 12.42 -10.83
CA HIS A 367 18.61 12.95 -12.03
C HIS A 367 18.08 14.35 -12.34
N TRP A 368 18.90 15.18 -12.98
CA TRP A 368 18.55 16.57 -13.28
C TRP A 368 17.26 16.67 -14.11
N THR A 369 17.08 15.77 -15.07
CA THR A 369 15.89 15.68 -15.91
C THR A 369 14.65 15.31 -15.10
N SER A 370 14.75 14.32 -14.21
CA SER A 370 13.67 13.93 -13.29
C SER A 370 13.25 15.08 -12.38
N ALA A 371 14.22 15.76 -11.77
CA ALA A 371 13.96 16.90 -10.89
C ALA A 371 13.35 18.09 -11.64
N LEU A 372 13.83 18.39 -12.86
CA LEU A 372 13.28 19.46 -13.71
C LEU A 372 11.84 19.18 -14.11
N VAL A 373 11.54 17.93 -14.52
CA VAL A 373 10.18 17.54 -14.88
C VAL A 373 9.26 17.60 -13.67
N GLY A 374 9.69 17.09 -12.51
CA GLY A 374 8.95 17.21 -11.25
C GLY A 374 8.65 18.67 -10.91
N GLY A 375 9.66 19.54 -10.95
CA GLY A 375 9.52 20.97 -10.69
C GLY A 375 8.58 21.67 -11.69
N ALA A 376 8.73 21.39 -12.99
CA ALA A 376 7.90 22.00 -14.04
C ALA A 376 6.42 21.61 -13.94
N VAL A 377 6.10 20.45 -13.35
CA VAL A 377 4.73 19.97 -13.17
C VAL A 377 4.18 20.29 -11.78
N ALA A 378 5.00 20.77 -10.83
CA ALA A 378 4.61 20.93 -9.42
C ALA A 378 3.42 21.86 -9.17
N TRP A 379 3.23 22.88 -10.01
CA TRP A 379 2.05 23.78 -9.97
C TRP A 379 0.75 23.05 -10.30
N LEU A 380 0.80 22.01 -11.13
CA LEU A 380 -0.41 21.29 -11.56
C LEU A 380 -1.07 20.56 -10.38
N THR A 381 -0.31 20.20 -9.35
CA THR A 381 -0.80 19.56 -8.14
C THR A 381 -1.70 20.47 -7.32
N SER A 382 -1.41 21.77 -7.26
CA SER A 382 -2.28 22.73 -6.57
C SER A 382 -3.55 23.04 -7.38
N ILE A 383 -3.59 22.74 -8.69
CA ILE A 383 -4.85 22.74 -9.47
C ILE A 383 -5.61 21.44 -9.27
N ASN A 384 -4.92 20.32 -9.46
CA ASN A 384 -5.48 18.98 -9.36
C ASN A 384 -4.69 18.16 -8.33
N PRO A 385 -5.23 18.02 -7.11
CA PRO A 385 -4.59 17.26 -6.03
C PRO A 385 -4.31 15.80 -6.35
N LEU A 386 -4.92 15.26 -7.42
CA LEU A 386 -4.69 13.89 -7.89
C LEU A 386 -3.41 13.76 -8.75
N LEU A 387 -2.85 14.86 -9.23
CA LEU A 387 -1.65 14.89 -10.07
C LEU A 387 -0.45 15.33 -9.24
N ALA A 388 0.24 14.38 -8.61
CA ALA A 388 1.40 14.69 -7.79
C ALA A 388 2.71 14.70 -8.62
N PRO A 389 3.61 15.68 -8.43
CA PRO A 389 4.75 15.90 -9.32
C PRO A 389 5.83 14.84 -9.17
N GLY A 390 5.86 14.17 -8.01
CA GLY A 390 6.72 13.02 -7.77
C GLY A 390 6.45 11.87 -8.74
N TRP A 391 5.21 11.64 -9.19
CA TRP A 391 4.92 10.59 -10.18
C TRP A 391 5.60 10.88 -11.52
N PHE A 392 5.60 12.16 -11.93
CA PHE A 392 6.26 12.60 -13.16
C PHE A 392 7.78 12.53 -13.03
N ALA A 393 8.32 12.96 -11.88
CA ALA A 393 9.75 12.82 -11.58
C ALA A 393 10.17 11.35 -11.57
N GLY A 394 9.39 10.48 -10.92
CA GLY A 394 9.63 9.03 -10.84
C GLY A 394 9.56 8.34 -12.21
N TYR A 395 8.60 8.70 -13.06
CA TYR A 395 8.51 8.16 -14.43
C TYR A 395 9.74 8.47 -15.26
N VAL A 396 10.29 9.68 -15.15
CA VAL A 396 11.52 10.05 -15.84
C VAL A 396 12.73 9.38 -15.19
N GLU A 397 12.73 9.25 -13.86
CA GLU A 397 13.80 8.60 -13.08
C GLU A 397 13.96 7.12 -13.44
N LEU A 398 12.87 6.41 -13.75
CA LEU A 398 12.89 5.01 -14.21
C LEU A 398 13.63 4.80 -15.53
N ARG A 399 13.87 5.86 -16.31
CA ARG A 399 14.74 5.77 -17.51
C ARG A 399 16.22 5.68 -17.15
N TYR A 400 16.59 6.02 -15.93
CA TYR A 400 17.97 6.03 -15.43
C TYR A 400 18.19 5.00 -14.33
N THR A 401 17.15 4.67 -13.58
CA THR A 401 17.18 3.76 -12.44
C THR A 401 16.32 2.55 -12.75
N GLN A 402 16.96 1.40 -12.98
CA GLN A 402 16.26 0.11 -13.07
C GLN A 402 15.93 -0.37 -11.66
N VAL A 403 14.70 -0.82 -11.47
CA VAL A 403 14.17 -1.27 -10.19
C VAL A 403 13.81 -2.73 -10.31
N ASN A 404 14.33 -3.55 -9.39
CA ASN A 404 14.14 -5.00 -9.41
C ASN A 404 13.36 -5.47 -8.19
N VAL A 405 12.69 -6.63 -8.29
CA VAL A 405 12.02 -7.26 -7.13
C VAL A 405 13.04 -7.56 -6.02
N THR A 406 14.26 -7.93 -6.40
CA THR A 406 15.37 -8.22 -5.48
C THR A 406 15.79 -7.03 -4.63
N ASP A 407 15.54 -5.79 -5.06
CA ASP A 407 15.81 -4.59 -4.26
C ASP A 407 15.01 -4.61 -2.94
N ILE A 408 13.84 -5.25 -2.93
CA ILE A 408 13.00 -5.39 -1.73
C ILE A 408 13.68 -6.29 -0.71
N ALA A 409 14.22 -7.42 -1.16
CA ALA A 409 14.97 -8.34 -0.29
C ALA A 409 16.21 -7.63 0.29
N THR A 410 16.93 -6.87 -0.53
CA THR A 410 18.07 -6.07 -0.05
C THR A 410 17.67 -5.04 1.01
N LEU A 411 16.53 -4.36 0.83
CA LEU A 411 16.02 -3.42 1.84
C LEU A 411 15.62 -4.12 3.14
N ASN A 412 15.01 -5.31 3.05
CA ASN A 412 14.64 -6.09 4.22
C ASN A 412 15.87 -6.52 5.01
N GLU A 413 16.92 -7.00 4.33
CA GLU A 413 18.20 -7.34 4.99
C GLU A 413 18.84 -6.12 5.67
N ILE A 414 18.78 -4.94 5.06
CA ILE A 414 19.28 -3.70 5.69
C ILE A 414 18.43 -3.35 6.93
N LEU A 415 17.12 -3.55 6.89
CA LEU A 415 16.21 -3.21 7.99
C LEU A 415 16.25 -4.19 9.17
N LYS A 416 16.75 -5.43 8.96
CA LYS A 416 17.02 -6.40 10.04
C LYS A 416 18.18 -6.00 10.95
N ASP A 417 19.04 -5.09 10.48
CA ASP A 417 20.18 -4.59 11.24
C ASP A 417 19.72 -3.54 12.27
N GLU A 418 19.43 -4.01 13.49
CA GLU A 418 19.00 -3.17 14.61
C GLU A 418 20.16 -2.54 15.40
N GLU A 419 21.39 -2.97 15.15
CA GLU A 419 22.58 -2.50 15.89
C GLU A 419 23.17 -1.21 15.31
N SER A 420 22.99 -0.99 14.02
CA SER A 420 23.58 0.14 13.32
C SER A 420 22.87 1.47 13.57
N PRO A 421 23.61 2.61 13.61
CA PRO A 421 23.00 3.93 13.69
C PRO A 421 22.04 4.21 12.52
N LEU A 422 20.93 4.90 12.81
CA LEU A 422 19.88 5.23 11.83
C LEU A 422 20.43 5.95 10.57
N ARG A 423 21.49 6.75 10.73
CA ARG A 423 22.15 7.43 9.61
C ARG A 423 22.78 6.45 8.62
N ASP A 424 23.39 5.39 9.13
CA ASP A 424 24.10 4.40 8.32
C ASP A 424 23.12 3.45 7.64
N LEU A 425 22.02 3.12 8.33
CA LEU A 425 20.86 2.47 7.72
C LEU A 425 20.30 3.29 6.55
N LEU A 426 20.03 4.58 6.76
CA LEU A 426 19.54 5.47 5.71
C LEU A 426 20.53 5.65 4.56
N ALA A 427 21.83 5.64 4.83
CA ALA A 427 22.86 5.71 3.79
C ALA A 427 22.81 4.46 2.90
N ARG A 428 22.80 3.27 3.50
CA ARG A 428 22.68 1.98 2.78
C ARG A 428 21.37 1.86 2.01
N MET A 429 20.25 2.26 2.61
CA MET A 429 18.95 2.25 1.91
C MET A 429 18.96 3.16 0.69
N ARG A 430 19.60 4.33 0.73
CA ARG A 430 19.73 5.25 -0.42
C ARG A 430 20.53 4.68 -1.59
N GLU A 431 21.36 3.67 -1.35
CA GLU A 431 22.11 2.98 -2.41
C GLU A 431 21.21 2.00 -3.17
N VAL A 432 20.11 1.54 -2.58
CA VAL A 432 19.16 0.65 -3.24
C VAL A 432 18.31 1.42 -4.26
N PRO A 433 18.28 1.01 -5.55
CA PRO A 433 17.57 1.71 -6.64
C PRO A 433 16.11 1.99 -6.33
N LEU A 434 15.38 0.99 -5.81
CA LEU A 434 13.98 1.10 -5.43
C LEU A 434 13.75 2.18 -4.35
N PHE A 435 14.51 2.15 -3.26
CA PHE A 435 14.34 3.13 -2.19
C PHE A 435 14.72 4.53 -2.65
N ARG A 436 15.77 4.67 -3.48
CA ARG A 436 16.12 5.95 -4.10
C ARG A 436 14.97 6.50 -4.93
N LEU A 437 14.33 5.67 -5.76
CA LEU A 437 13.17 6.08 -6.55
C LEU A 437 12.01 6.56 -5.66
N ILE A 438 11.66 5.79 -4.64
CA ILE A 438 10.60 6.15 -3.68
C ILE A 438 10.93 7.46 -2.98
N LEU A 439 12.17 7.63 -2.52
CA LEU A 439 12.64 8.84 -1.87
C LEU A 439 12.55 10.06 -2.80
N VAL A 440 12.92 9.93 -4.07
CA VAL A 440 12.78 10.99 -5.08
C VAL A 440 11.31 11.39 -5.26
N VAL A 441 10.42 10.42 -5.44
CA VAL A 441 8.97 10.65 -5.59
C VAL A 441 8.41 11.35 -4.35
N ALA A 442 8.74 10.85 -3.16
CA ALA A 442 8.26 11.39 -1.89
C ALA A 442 8.76 12.84 -1.68
N MET A 443 10.05 13.09 -1.86
CA MET A 443 10.63 14.42 -1.65
C MET A 443 10.14 15.45 -2.67
N ALA A 444 9.87 15.03 -3.92
CA ALA A 444 9.24 15.89 -4.91
C ALA A 444 7.81 16.31 -4.49
N ASN A 445 7.02 15.37 -3.96
CA ASN A 445 5.67 15.64 -3.45
C ASN A 445 5.71 16.55 -2.22
N VAL A 446 6.61 16.29 -1.27
CA VAL A 446 6.84 17.16 -0.09
C VAL A 446 7.23 18.57 -0.53
N GLY A 447 8.09 18.70 -1.53
CA GLY A 447 8.48 20.01 -2.06
C GLY A 447 7.32 20.78 -2.70
N SER A 448 6.43 20.08 -3.41
CA SER A 448 5.24 20.72 -4.01
C SER A 448 4.26 21.15 -2.92
N PHE A 449 4.07 20.33 -1.89
CA PHE A 449 3.25 20.70 -0.74
C PHE A 449 3.81 21.93 -0.02
N ILE A 450 5.11 21.94 0.32
CA ILE A 450 5.78 23.09 0.94
C ILE A 450 5.66 24.32 0.05
N GLY A 451 5.92 24.19 -1.25
CA GLY A 451 5.80 25.29 -2.21
C GLY A 451 4.38 25.85 -2.28
N SER A 452 3.36 24.99 -2.26
CA SER A 452 1.95 25.40 -2.26
C SER A 452 1.56 26.12 -0.97
N VAL A 453 2.02 25.62 0.19
CA VAL A 453 1.82 26.27 1.50
C VAL A 453 2.52 27.63 1.53
N LEU A 454 3.80 27.70 1.20
CA LEU A 454 4.55 28.97 1.19
C LEU A 454 3.97 29.97 0.19
N PHE A 455 3.52 29.51 -0.97
CA PHE A 455 2.86 30.38 -1.93
C PHE A 455 1.59 31.00 -1.35
N LEU A 456 0.67 30.17 -0.84
CA LEU A 456 -0.62 30.64 -0.33
C LEU A 456 -0.48 31.52 0.91
N TRP A 457 0.41 31.16 1.84
CA TRP A 457 0.44 31.78 3.17
C TRP A 457 1.50 32.86 3.33
N VAL A 458 2.55 32.85 2.52
CA VAL A 458 3.63 33.85 2.60
C VAL A 458 3.59 34.77 1.38
N LEU A 459 3.57 34.21 0.17
CA LEU A 459 3.71 35.03 -1.04
C LEU A 459 2.43 35.75 -1.43
N VAL A 460 1.26 35.11 -1.34
CA VAL A 460 -0.01 35.77 -1.63
C VAL A 460 -0.19 37.03 -0.76
N PRO A 461 -0.08 37.00 0.58
CA PRO A 461 -0.18 38.23 1.38
C PRO A 461 0.83 39.30 1.00
N ILE A 462 2.09 38.92 0.70
CA ILE A 462 3.14 39.87 0.31
C ILE A 462 2.83 40.52 -1.05
N LEU A 463 2.43 39.72 -2.05
CA LEU A 463 2.09 40.22 -3.39
C LEU A 463 0.84 41.11 -3.37
N PHE A 464 -0.17 40.75 -2.56
CA PHE A 464 -1.41 41.50 -2.44
C PHE A 464 -1.25 42.80 -1.61
N SER A 465 -0.42 42.80 -0.57
CA SER A 465 -0.09 44.04 0.18
C SER A 465 0.62 45.09 -0.69
N GLY A 466 1.42 44.65 -1.67
CA GLY A 466 2.01 45.54 -2.67
C GLY A 466 1.00 46.21 -3.62
N GLN A 467 -0.24 45.71 -3.67
CA GLN A 467 -1.34 46.24 -4.49
C GLN A 467 -2.39 47.01 -3.66
N GLY A 468 -2.15 47.20 -2.35
CA GLY A 468 -3.04 47.95 -1.46
C GLY A 468 -4.15 47.11 -0.80
N PHE A 469 -3.99 45.78 -0.74
CA PHE A 469 -4.92 44.89 -0.02
C PHE A 469 -4.35 44.50 1.34
N ASP A 470 -5.07 44.80 2.42
CA ASP A 470 -4.60 44.65 3.80
C ASP A 470 -5.03 43.33 4.46
N SER A 471 -5.95 42.55 3.85
CA SER A 471 -6.39 41.27 4.41
C SER A 471 -6.93 40.26 3.40
N ALA A 472 -6.91 38.97 3.77
CA ALA A 472 -7.56 37.89 3.02
C ALA A 472 -9.08 38.11 2.84
N GLY A 473 -9.72 38.93 3.69
CA GLY A 473 -11.14 39.29 3.56
C GLY A 473 -11.45 40.15 2.34
N GLU A 474 -10.50 40.97 1.88
CA GLU A 474 -10.66 41.79 0.67
C GLU A 474 -10.56 40.95 -0.60
N ILE A 475 -9.77 39.88 -0.57
CA ILE A 475 -9.71 38.88 -1.66
C ILE A 475 -11.09 38.22 -1.81
N VAL A 476 -11.75 37.86 -0.71
CA VAL A 476 -13.10 37.28 -0.74
C VAL A 476 -14.13 38.30 -1.28
N ALA A 477 -14.01 39.57 -0.94
CA ALA A 477 -14.87 40.63 -1.47
C ALA A 477 -14.72 40.78 -3.00
N LEU A 478 -13.48 40.76 -3.51
CA LEU A 478 -13.21 40.79 -4.95
C LEU A 478 -13.79 39.58 -5.69
N LEU A 479 -13.74 38.39 -5.10
CA LEU A 479 -14.37 37.20 -5.69
C LEU A 479 -15.89 37.37 -5.80
N LEU A 480 -16.53 37.93 -4.77
CA LEU A 480 -17.97 38.21 -4.77
C LEU A 480 -18.34 39.27 -5.83
N ASP A 481 -17.49 40.28 -6.03
CA ASP A 481 -17.67 41.28 -7.07
C ASP A 481 -17.45 40.69 -8.47
N GLY A 482 -16.48 39.77 -8.64
CA GLY A 482 -16.32 38.98 -9.85
C GLY A 482 -17.56 38.13 -10.17
N VAL A 483 -18.21 37.54 -9.16
CA VAL A 483 -19.48 36.81 -9.32
C VAL A 483 -20.59 37.75 -9.79
N ARG A 484 -20.72 38.93 -9.16
CA ARG A 484 -21.73 39.93 -9.54
C ARG A 484 -21.53 40.43 -10.97
N ASN A 485 -20.30 40.77 -11.35
CA ASN A 485 -19.94 41.19 -12.71
C ASN A 485 -20.25 40.09 -13.73
N SER A 486 -19.96 38.83 -13.40
CA SER A 486 -20.24 37.68 -14.27
C SER A 486 -21.74 37.48 -14.47
N VAL A 487 -22.53 37.60 -13.40
CA VAL A 487 -24.01 37.53 -13.46
C VAL A 487 -24.57 38.68 -14.30
N ASP A 488 -24.08 39.91 -14.11
CA ASP A 488 -24.50 41.07 -14.89
C ASP A 488 -24.16 40.95 -16.38
N LEU A 489 -22.99 40.42 -16.73
CA LEU A 489 -22.58 40.18 -18.12
C LEU A 489 -23.43 39.10 -18.80
N VAL A 490 -23.77 38.02 -18.09
CA VAL A 490 -24.65 36.97 -18.61
C VAL A 490 -26.07 37.49 -18.78
N LEU A 491 -26.60 38.25 -17.82
CA LEU A 491 -27.95 38.84 -17.90
C LEU A 491 -28.07 39.89 -19.02
N ARG A 492 -27.01 40.67 -19.29
CA ARG A 492 -26.96 41.65 -20.40
C ARG A 492 -26.65 41.04 -21.77
N GLY A 493 -26.09 39.83 -21.83
CA GLY A 493 -25.83 39.11 -23.08
C GLY A 493 -26.96 38.19 -23.53
N VAL A 494 -27.91 37.89 -22.64
CA VAL A 494 -29.09 37.02 -22.89
C VAL A 494 -30.37 37.83 -23.16
N LEU A 495 -30.41 39.11 -22.76
CA LEU A 495 -31.42 40.12 -23.17
C LEU A 495 -30.93 40.90 -24.38
#